data_AF-A0A4P0YC60-F1
#
_entry.id   AF-A0A4P0YC60-F1
#
_cell.length_a   1.000
_cell.length_b   1.000
_cell.length_c   1.000
_cell.angle_alpha   90.00
_cell.angle_beta   90.00
_cell.angle_gamma   90.00
#
_symmetry.space_group_name_H-M   'P 1'
#
loop_
_entity.id
_entity.type
_entity.pdbx_description
1 polymer ?
#
loop_
_entity_poly.entity_id
_entity_poly.type
_entity_poly.pdbx_seq_one_letter_code
_entity_poly.pdbx_strand_id
1 'polypeptide(L)'
;MAAGGPANLLVTVANPDIDTAQRLFKYPGIGLLVVTGGEAVVEAARKHTNKRLIAAGAGNPPVVVDETADLPRAAQAIVKAPLLITTLSAPTRRC
;
A
#
# COMPACT_ATOMS: atom_id res chain seq x y z
N MET A 1 -15.25 -5.52 -26.79
CA MET A 1 -14.15 -6.43 -26.43
C MET A 1 -12.96 -6.07 -27.32
N ALA A 2 -11.97 -5.35 -26.80
CA ALA A 2 -11.17 -4.45 -27.66
C ALA A 2 -9.70 -4.87 -27.94
N ALA A 3 -9.16 -5.93 -27.30
CA ALA A 3 -7.73 -6.25 -27.41
C ALA A 3 -7.37 -7.73 -27.66
N GLY A 4 -8.33 -8.63 -27.87
CA GLY A 4 -8.05 -10.03 -28.25
C GLY A 4 -7.32 -10.89 -27.22
N GLY A 5 -7.28 -10.49 -25.94
CA GLY A 5 -6.60 -11.25 -24.89
C GLY A 5 -7.29 -12.58 -24.56
N PRO A 6 -6.54 -13.56 -24.02
CA PRO A 6 -7.11 -14.83 -23.57
C PRO A 6 -8.13 -14.60 -22.45
N ALA A 7 -9.11 -15.49 -22.36
CA ALA A 7 -10.10 -15.46 -21.28
C ALA A 7 -9.41 -15.59 -19.91
N ASN A 8 -10.00 -14.95 -18.88
CA ASN A 8 -9.54 -15.00 -17.49
C ASN A 8 -8.15 -14.41 -17.22
N LEU A 9 -7.68 -13.48 -18.04
CA LEU A 9 -6.43 -12.75 -17.79
C LEU A 9 -6.46 -11.98 -16.45
N LEU A 10 -7.63 -11.48 -16.06
CA LEU A 10 -7.92 -10.84 -14.78
C LEU A 10 -9.15 -11.48 -14.19
N VAL A 11 -9.02 -11.98 -12.96
CA VAL A 11 -10.10 -12.61 -12.21
C VAL A 11 -10.14 -12.03 -10.80
N THR A 12 -11.33 -12.00 -10.23
CA THR A 12 -11.55 -11.59 -8.84
C THR A 12 -12.45 -12.61 -8.16
N VAL A 13 -12.37 -12.66 -6.84
CA VAL A 13 -13.30 -13.42 -6.01
C VAL A 13 -14.59 -12.60 -5.91
N ALA A 14 -15.74 -13.21 -6.21
CA ALA A 14 -17.03 -12.52 -6.15
C ALA A 14 -17.40 -12.10 -4.71
N ASN A 15 -17.13 -12.98 -3.74
CA ASN A 15 -17.37 -12.74 -2.32
C ASN A 15 -16.04 -12.89 -1.57
N PRO A 16 -15.32 -11.80 -1.30
CA PRO A 16 -14.05 -11.87 -0.58
C PRO A 16 -14.28 -12.23 0.89
N ASP A 17 -13.56 -13.23 1.37
CA ASP A 17 -13.55 -13.67 2.76
C ASP A 17 -12.12 -14.03 3.22
N ILE A 18 -11.92 -14.18 4.53
CA ILE A 18 -10.60 -14.46 5.12
C ILE A 18 -10.09 -15.85 4.74
N ASP A 19 -10.96 -16.87 4.69
CA ASP A 19 -10.58 -18.24 4.36
C ASP A 19 -10.12 -18.36 2.91
N THR A 20 -10.80 -17.67 2.00
CA THR A 20 -10.47 -17.56 0.58
C THR A 20 -9.13 -16.85 0.41
N ALA A 21 -8.86 -15.77 1.16
CA ALA A 21 -7.54 -15.12 1.15
C ALA A 21 -6.42 -16.06 1.64
N GLN A 22 -6.65 -16.81 2.73
CA GLN A 22 -5.68 -17.78 3.24
C GLN A 22 -5.42 -18.93 2.25
N ARG A 23 -6.44 -19.39 1.52
CA ARG A 23 -6.29 -20.38 0.45
C ARG A 23 -5.42 -19.83 -0.68
N LEU A 24 -5.62 -18.57 -1.08
CA LEU A 24 -4.82 -17.92 -2.12
C LEU A 24 -3.34 -17.78 -1.71
N PHE A 25 -3.04 -17.47 -0.44
CA PHE A 25 -1.66 -17.36 0.03
C PHE A 25 -0.86 -18.67 -0.10
N LYS A 26 -1.54 -19.82 -0.01
CA LYS A 26 -0.94 -21.16 -0.06
C LYS A 26 -1.03 -21.82 -1.43
N TYR A 27 -1.93 -21.38 -2.30
CA TYR A 27 -2.23 -22.06 -3.56
C TYR A 27 -0.98 -22.17 -4.47
N PRO A 28 -0.52 -23.38 -4.85
CA PRO A 28 0.77 -23.58 -5.51
C PRO A 28 0.88 -22.88 -6.87
N GLY A 29 -0.24 -22.64 -7.58
CA GLY A 29 -0.24 -21.99 -8.90
C GLY A 29 0.04 -20.48 -8.90
N ILE A 30 0.13 -19.83 -7.73
CA ILE A 30 0.51 -18.41 -7.64
C ILE A 30 2.04 -18.28 -7.47
N GLY A 31 2.71 -17.61 -8.41
CA GLY A 31 4.16 -17.37 -8.33
C GLY A 31 4.55 -16.11 -7.55
N LEU A 32 3.68 -15.10 -7.52
CA LEU A 32 3.90 -13.81 -6.87
C LEU A 32 2.62 -13.37 -6.16
N LEU A 33 2.75 -12.98 -4.91
CA LEU A 33 1.67 -12.42 -4.11
C LEU A 33 1.93 -10.92 -3.88
N VAL A 34 0.93 -10.08 -4.15
CA VAL A 34 0.98 -8.65 -3.88
C VAL A 34 -0.11 -8.32 -2.86
N VAL A 35 0.28 -7.79 -1.71
CA VAL A 35 -0.62 -7.55 -0.57
C VAL A 35 -0.52 -6.10 -0.16
N THR A 36 -1.64 -5.39 -0.17
CA THR A 36 -1.73 -4.00 0.27
C THR A 36 -2.79 -3.89 1.34
N GLY A 37 -2.44 -3.42 2.53
CA GLY A 37 -3.41 -3.30 3.62
C GLY A 37 -2.78 -2.97 4.97
N GLY A 38 -3.56 -3.16 6.04
CA GLY A 38 -3.05 -3.03 7.40
C GLY A 38 -2.03 -4.10 7.75
N GLU A 39 -1.22 -3.85 8.79
CA GLU A 39 -0.15 -4.74 9.25
C GLU A 39 -0.65 -6.18 9.46
N ALA A 40 -1.86 -6.36 9.98
CA ALA A 40 -2.45 -7.68 10.21
C ALA A 40 -2.57 -8.54 8.94
N VAL A 41 -2.88 -7.93 7.79
CA VAL A 41 -3.03 -8.65 6.51
C VAL A 41 -1.67 -8.97 5.91
N VAL A 42 -0.72 -8.03 6.01
CA VAL A 42 0.66 -8.23 5.59
C VAL A 42 1.31 -9.36 6.39
N GLU A 43 1.12 -9.38 7.70
CA GLU A 43 1.62 -10.42 8.60
C GLU A 43 0.97 -11.78 8.32
N ALA A 44 -0.35 -11.83 8.09
CA ALA A 44 -1.02 -13.07 7.72
C ALA A 44 -0.47 -13.64 6.40
N ALA A 45 -0.22 -12.77 5.40
CA ALA A 45 0.38 -13.19 4.15
C ALA A 45 1.82 -13.72 4.35
N ARG A 46 2.65 -13.01 5.12
CA ARG A 46 4.03 -13.42 5.44
C ARG A 46 4.08 -14.78 6.16
N LYS A 47 3.18 -15.02 7.11
CA LYS A 47 3.15 -16.27 7.90
C LYS A 47 2.72 -17.49 7.11
N HIS A 48 1.87 -17.32 6.11
CA HIS A 48 1.25 -18.43 5.39
C HIS A 48 1.81 -18.70 4.00
N THR A 49 2.66 -17.81 3.47
CA THR A 49 3.22 -17.93 2.13
C THR A 49 4.72 -18.20 2.14
N ASN A 50 5.16 -19.17 1.34
CA ASN A 50 6.56 -19.36 0.98
C ASN A 50 6.87 -18.77 -0.41
N LYS A 51 5.99 -17.91 -0.91
CA LYS A 51 6.05 -17.31 -2.25
C LYS A 51 6.76 -15.97 -2.20
N ARG A 52 7.14 -15.47 -3.38
CA ARG A 52 7.58 -14.06 -3.50
C ARG A 52 6.41 -13.17 -3.09
N LEU A 53 6.65 -12.28 -2.15
CA LEU A 53 5.64 -11.40 -1.55
C LEU A 53 6.10 -9.94 -1.69
N ILE A 54 5.29 -9.11 -2.33
CA ILE A 54 5.39 -7.65 -2.31
C ILE A 54 4.30 -7.16 -1.37
N ALA A 55 4.69 -6.54 -0.27
CA ALA A 55 3.76 -6.05 0.74
C ALA A 55 3.86 -4.53 0.89
N ALA A 56 2.72 -3.85 0.91
CA ALA A 56 2.60 -2.45 1.29
C ALA A 56 1.72 -2.33 2.53
N GLY A 57 2.32 -1.89 3.62
CA GLY A 57 1.63 -1.60 4.88
C GLY A 57 1.18 -0.15 4.97
N ALA A 58 0.27 0.14 5.90
CA ALA A 58 -0.06 1.51 6.27
C ALA A 58 1.16 2.16 6.97
N GLY A 59 1.73 3.18 6.35
CA GLY A 59 2.75 4.02 6.99
C GLY A 59 2.09 5.12 7.82
N ASN A 60 2.73 5.52 8.93
CA ASN A 60 2.41 6.75 9.64
C ASN A 60 3.60 7.71 9.49
N PRO A 61 3.69 8.45 8.39
CA PRO A 61 4.86 9.28 8.16
C PRO A 61 4.80 10.52 9.06
N PRO A 62 5.80 10.74 9.95
CA PRO A 62 5.82 11.88 10.85
C PRO A 62 6.10 13.16 10.06
N VAL A 63 5.53 14.27 10.51
CA VAL A 63 5.87 15.60 10.00
C VAL A 63 6.86 16.24 10.97
N VAL A 64 8.04 16.62 10.45
CA VAL A 64 9.06 17.34 11.21
C VAL A 64 9.13 18.76 10.67
N VAL A 65 9.06 19.75 11.57
CA VAL A 65 9.24 21.17 11.26
C VAL A 65 10.41 21.65 12.10
N ASP A 66 11.46 22.15 11.44
CA ASP A 66 12.64 22.72 12.10
C ASP A 66 12.65 24.26 12.01
N GLU A 67 13.63 24.89 12.65
CA GLU A 67 13.81 26.34 12.72
C GLU A 67 14.06 27.02 11.36
N THR A 68 14.37 26.25 10.32
CA THR A 68 14.61 26.76 8.96
C THR A 68 13.35 26.78 8.10
N ALA A 69 12.24 26.24 8.61
CA ALA A 69 11.00 26.11 7.87
C ALA A 69 10.24 27.45 7.71
N ASP A 70 9.60 27.60 6.56
CA ASP A 70 8.57 28.62 6.35
C ASP A 70 7.31 28.24 7.16
N LEU A 71 7.19 28.82 8.36
CA LEU A 71 6.14 28.48 9.31
C LEU A 71 4.71 28.69 8.76
N PRO A 72 4.38 29.82 8.09
CA PRO A 72 3.07 29.97 7.44
C PRO A 72 2.76 28.86 6.43
N ARG A 73 3.73 28.48 5.60
CA ARG A 73 3.56 27.43 4.61
C ARG A 73 3.45 26.05 5.25
N ALA A 74 4.28 25.76 6.25
CA ALA A 74 4.25 24.51 7.00
C ALA A 74 2.91 24.32 7.70
N ALA A 75 2.39 25.35 8.36
CA ALA A 75 1.08 25.30 9.02
C ALA A 75 -0.05 25.03 8.02
N GLN A 76 -0.08 25.71 6.87
CA GLN A 76 -1.07 25.45 5.83
C GLN A 76 -0.96 24.03 5.26
N ALA A 77 0.27 23.54 5.07
CA ALA A 77 0.51 22.20 4.54
C ALA A 77 0.05 21.11 5.52
N ILE A 78 0.28 21.30 6.82
CA ILE A 78 -0.17 20.38 7.88
C ILE A 78 -1.70 20.35 7.98
N VAL A 79 -2.36 21.51 7.92
CA VAL A 79 -3.83 21.59 8.01
C VAL A 79 -4.51 21.04 6.75
N LYS A 80 -3.90 21.25 5.57
CA LYS A 80 -4.45 20.76 4.29
C LYS A 80 -4.12 19.29 4.01
N ALA A 81 -3.03 18.76 4.56
CA ALA A 81 -2.70 17.35 4.42
C ALA A 81 -3.67 16.54 5.30
N PRO A 82 -4.59 15.74 4.72
CA PRO A 82 -5.27 14.74 5.53
C PRO A 82 -4.21 13.79 6.09
N LEU A 83 -4.39 13.35 7.34
CA LEU A 83 -3.53 12.41 8.09
C LEU A 83 -3.15 11.11 7.34
N LEU A 84 -3.72 10.87 6.16
CA LEU A 84 -3.54 9.70 5.32
C LEU A 84 -2.37 9.81 4.31
N ILE A 85 -1.84 11.01 4.03
CA ILE A 85 -0.74 11.21 3.06
C ILE A 85 0.23 12.28 3.58
N THR A 86 1.12 11.93 4.50
CA THR A 86 2.16 12.85 5.00
C THR A 86 3.55 12.50 4.50
N THR A 87 3.73 12.35 3.19
CA THR A 87 5.04 12.63 2.56
C THR A 87 5.00 13.99 1.88
N LEU A 88 4.80 15.05 2.67
CA LEU A 88 5.35 16.36 2.33
C LEU A 88 6.85 16.32 2.66
N SER A 89 7.61 15.62 1.82
CA SER A 89 8.86 16.23 1.38
C SER A 89 8.41 17.51 0.67
N ALA A 90 8.30 18.62 1.42
CA ALA A 90 8.25 19.91 0.79
C ALA A 90 9.42 19.91 -0.18
N PRO A 91 9.24 20.15 -1.49
CA PRO A 91 10.38 20.31 -2.37
C PRO A 91 11.16 21.46 -1.76
N THR A 92 12.29 21.10 -1.15
CA THR A 92 13.34 21.99 -0.70
C THR A 92 13.66 22.86 -1.90
N ARG A 93 13.09 24.07 -1.95
CA ARG A 93 13.65 25.15 -2.75
C ARG A 93 14.81 25.68 -1.89
N ARG A 94 16.03 25.53 -2.41
CA ARG A 94 17.32 25.20 -1.77
C ARG A 94 17.56 23.68 -1.76
N CYS A 95 17.87 23.04 -2.89
CA CYS A 95 18.49 23.56 -4.13
C CYS A 95 17.77 24.71 -4.85
#